data_AF-A0AA36DB42-F1
#
_entry.id   AF-A0AA36DB42-F1
#
_cell.length_a   1.000
_cell.length_b   1.000
_cell.length_c   1.000
_cell.angle_alpha   90.00
_cell.angle_beta   90.00
_cell.angle_gamma   90.00
#
_symmetry.space_group_name_H-M   'P 1'
#
loop_
_entity.id
_entity.type
_entity.pdbx_description
1 polymer ?
#
loop_
_entity_poly.entity_id
_entity_poly.type
_entity_poly.pdbx_seq_one_letter_code
_entity_poly.pdbx_strand_id
1 'polypeptide(L)'
;MIQPSPPPTAPAICAYCDGEIDGQILTALAPNSERAQKFHTYHFMCTYCQKALNMHGTYREHDRKPYCHDCFYKLYNGLQYCPDEHQKTIEKLI
;
A
#
# COMPACT_ATOMS: atom_id res chain seq x y z
N MET A 1 26.38 21.26 -30.42
CA MET A 1 26.26 21.46 -28.96
C MET A 1 25.67 20.18 -28.41
N ILE A 2 26.49 19.32 -27.81
CA ILE A 2 26.03 18.00 -27.34
C ILE A 2 25.53 18.24 -25.91
N GLN A 3 24.21 18.25 -25.72
CA GLN A 3 23.63 18.33 -24.38
C GLN A 3 24.04 17.07 -23.62
N PRO A 4 24.63 17.17 -22.41
CA PRO A 4 24.86 15.99 -21.60
C PRO A 4 23.50 15.41 -21.23
N SER A 5 23.26 14.17 -21.65
CA SER A 5 22.11 13.40 -21.19
C SER A 5 22.15 13.35 -19.66
N PRO A 6 21.01 13.59 -18.97
CA PRO A 6 20.97 13.50 -17.51
C PRO A 6 21.41 12.10 -17.06
N PRO A 7 22.05 11.96 -15.88
CA PRO A 7 22.42 10.66 -15.35
C PRO A 7 21.19 9.76 -15.31
N PRO A 8 21.33 8.44 -15.57
CA PRO A 8 20.19 7.53 -15.50
C PRO A 8 19.65 7.53 -14.07
N THR A 9 18.49 8.16 -13.88
CA THR A 9 17.73 8.09 -12.64
C THR A 9 17.43 6.62 -12.41
N ALA A 10 17.80 6.08 -11.25
CA ALA A 10 17.58 4.67 -10.95
C ALA A 10 16.11 4.28 -11.24
N PRO A 11 15.86 3.18 -11.97
CA PRO A 11 14.52 2.82 -12.39
C PRO A 11 13.63 2.57 -11.18
N ALA A 12 12.43 3.14 -11.23
CA ALA A 12 11.44 2.93 -10.20
C ALA A 12 10.80 1.55 -10.40
N ILE A 13 11.00 0.62 -9.47
CA ILE A 13 10.42 -0.72 -9.56
C ILE A 13 9.11 -0.77 -8.77
N CYS A 14 8.07 -1.31 -9.39
CA CYS A 14 6.77 -1.49 -8.75
C CYS A 14 6.83 -2.63 -7.74
N ALA A 15 6.53 -2.35 -6.48
CA ALA A 15 6.55 -3.36 -5.42
C ALA A 15 5.42 -4.41 -5.52
N TYR A 16 4.45 -4.23 -6.42
CA TYR A 16 3.37 -5.20 -6.65
C TYR A 16 3.69 -6.21 -7.76
N CYS A 17 4.25 -5.74 -8.89
CA CYS A 17 4.49 -6.58 -10.07
C CYS A 17 5.97 -6.75 -10.43
N ASP A 18 6.88 -6.18 -9.63
CA ASP A 18 8.34 -6.17 -9.83
C ASP A 18 8.82 -5.61 -11.18
N GLY A 19 7.91 -5.00 -11.94
CA GLY A 19 8.20 -4.34 -13.21
C GLY A 19 8.69 -2.91 -13.03
N GLU A 20 9.47 -2.42 -13.98
CA GLU A 20 9.85 -1.02 -14.08
C GLU A 20 8.61 -0.14 -14.34
N ILE A 21 8.53 0.97 -13.62
CA ILE A 21 7.49 1.98 -13.75
C ILE A 21 7.94 2.98 -14.80
N ASP A 22 7.40 2.84 -16.01
CA ASP A 22 7.52 3.84 -17.06
C ASP A 22 6.44 4.93 -16.86
N GLY A 23 6.86 6.19 -16.69
CA GLY A 23 5.96 7.33 -16.54
C GLY A 23 5.51 7.61 -15.10
N GLN A 24 4.18 7.63 -14.86
CA GLN A 24 3.61 8.11 -13.61
C GLN A 24 3.81 7.11 -12.46
N ILE A 25 4.46 7.60 -11.40
CA ILE A 25 4.77 6.82 -10.20
C ILE A 25 3.89 7.21 -9.02
N LEU A 26 3.32 6.22 -8.35
CA LEU A 26 2.68 6.37 -7.06
C LEU A 26 3.69 5.99 -5.97
N THR A 27 4.02 6.93 -5.10
CA THR A 27 4.89 6.68 -3.94
C THR A 27 4.02 6.61 -2.70
N ALA A 28 4.01 5.46 -2.05
CA ALA A 28 3.19 5.21 -0.87
C ALA A 28 4.08 4.92 0.33
N LEU A 29 3.81 5.58 1.45
CA LEU A 29 4.50 5.34 2.72
C LEU A 29 3.53 4.66 3.67
N ALA A 30 3.81 3.40 3.99
CA ALA A 30 3.03 2.70 4.99
C ALA A 30 3.50 3.15 6.39
N PRO A 31 2.60 3.49 7.33
CA PRO A 31 2.94 3.78 8.74
C PRO A 31 3.70 2.67 9.47
N ASN A 32 3.67 1.43 8.96
CA ASN A 32 4.41 0.30 9.51
C ASN A 32 5.68 -0.04 8.70
N SER A 33 6.13 0.88 7.84
CA SER A 33 7.35 0.73 7.03
C SER A 33 8.23 1.96 7.12
N GLU A 34 9.53 1.72 7.28
CA GLU A 34 10.53 2.80 7.36
C GLU A 34 10.85 3.42 6.00
N ARG A 35 10.53 2.72 4.90
CA ARG A 35 10.77 3.17 3.54
C ARG A 35 9.47 3.33 2.76
N ALA A 36 9.42 4.35 1.92
CA ALA A 36 8.36 4.49 0.94
C ALA A 36 8.52 3.44 -0.17
N GLN A 37 7.40 2.90 -0.62
CA GLN A 37 7.34 1.96 -1.73
C GLN A 37 6.77 2.64 -2.97
N LYS A 38 7.15 2.12 -4.12
CA LYS A 38 6.79 2.67 -5.43
C LYS A 38 5.84 1.70 -6.12
N PHE A 39 4.78 2.23 -6.69
CA PHE A 39 3.75 1.46 -7.38
C PHE A 39 3.35 2.16 -8.68
N HIS A 40 2.88 1.37 -9.64
CA HIS A 40 2.05 1.92 -10.71
C HIS A 40 0.76 2.47 -10.08
N THR A 41 0.24 3.56 -10.64
CA THR A 41 -1.03 4.16 -10.20
C THR A 41 -2.19 3.16 -10.19
N TYR A 42 -2.16 2.17 -11.10
CA TYR A 42 -3.15 1.09 -11.21
C TYR A 42 -2.87 -0.12 -10.30
N HIS A 43 -1.65 -0.27 -9.77
CA HIS A 43 -1.25 -1.40 -8.92
C HIS A 43 -1.27 -1.05 -7.42
N PHE A 44 -1.78 0.12 -7.05
CA PHE A 44 -1.98 0.49 -5.66
C PHE A 44 -3.32 -0.03 -5.12
N MET A 45 -3.38 -1.35 -4.93
CA MET A 45 -4.58 -2.05 -4.46
C MET A 45 -4.21 -3.09 -3.41
N CYS A 46 -5.17 -3.42 -2.54
CA CYS A 46 -4.96 -4.44 -1.52
C CYS A 46 -4.67 -5.79 -2.18
N THR A 47 -3.55 -6.41 -1.83
CA THR A 47 -3.12 -7.68 -2.42
C THR A 47 -4.10 -8.83 -2.13
N TYR A 48 -4.86 -8.73 -1.03
CA TYR A 48 -5.83 -9.75 -0.64
C TYR A 48 -7.20 -9.57 -1.29
N CYS A 49 -7.84 -8.41 -1.08
CA CYS A 49 -9.21 -8.17 -1.56
C CYS A 49 -9.28 -7.45 -2.91
N GLN A 50 -8.13 -7.12 -3.51
CA GLN A 50 -7.99 -6.42 -4.80
C GLN A 50 -8.71 -5.06 -4.88
N LYS A 51 -9.12 -4.49 -3.73
CA LYS A 51 -9.72 -3.14 -3.68
C LYS A 51 -8.63 -2.09 -3.81
N ALA A 52 -8.88 -1.08 -4.64
CA ALA A 52 -8.02 0.09 -4.74
C ALA A 52 -7.84 0.73 -3.35
N LEU A 53 -6.58 0.98 -2.99
CA LEU A 53 -6.25 1.67 -1.75
C LEU A 53 -6.38 3.16 -2.00
N ASN A 54 -6.96 3.86 -1.04
CA ASN A 54 -7.19 5.29 -1.13
C ASN A 54 -5.86 6.04 -1.01
N MET A 55 -5.56 6.91 -1.98
CA MET A 55 -4.32 7.70 -1.99
C MET A 55 -4.25 8.72 -0.84
N HIS A 56 -5.40 9.10 -0.26
CA HIS A 56 -5.49 9.94 0.93
C HIS A 56 -5.64 9.13 2.24
N GLY A 57 -5.78 7.81 2.16
CA GLY A 57 -5.96 6.96 3.34
C GLY A 57 -4.66 6.30 3.76
N THR A 58 -4.61 5.86 5.01
CA THR A 58 -3.55 4.99 5.51
C THR A 58 -3.75 3.56 5.04
N TYR A 59 -2.66 2.91 4.67
CA TYR A 59 -2.61 1.49 4.33
C TYR A 59 -1.54 0.80 5.16
N ARG A 60 -1.46 -0.53 5.09
CA ARG A 60 -0.39 -1.30 5.72
C ARG A 60 0.40 -2.04 4.66
N GLU A 61 1.72 -2.11 4.85
CA GLU A 61 2.57 -3.00 4.06
C GLU A 61 2.79 -4.31 4.82
N HIS A 62 2.81 -5.44 4.12
CA HIS A 62 3.48 -6.64 4.60
C HIS A 62 4.33 -7.23 3.47
N ASP A 63 5.61 -7.52 3.71
CA ASP A 63 6.49 -8.15 2.70
C ASP A 63 6.51 -7.42 1.34
N ARG A 64 6.63 -6.08 1.37
CA ARG A 64 6.51 -5.20 0.19
C ARG A 64 5.16 -5.22 -0.55
N LYS A 65 4.14 -5.84 0.04
CA LYS A 65 2.80 -5.92 -0.54
C LYS A 65 1.86 -4.98 0.21
N PRO A 66 1.05 -4.18 -0.50
CA PRO A 66 0.10 -3.28 0.14
C PRO A 66 -1.19 -4.03 0.51
N TYR A 67 -1.72 -3.72 1.70
CA TYR A 67 -2.95 -4.27 2.25
C TYR A 67 -3.82 -3.16 2.83
N CYS A 68 -5.14 -3.30 2.71
CA CYS A 68 -6.05 -2.45 3.47
C CYS A 68 -6.02 -2.85 4.95
N HIS A 69 -6.43 -1.93 5.83
CA HIS A 69 -6.48 -2.15 7.27
C HIS A 69 -7.19 -3.47 7.60
N ASP A 70 -8.44 -3.67 7.15
CA ASP A 70 -9.20 -4.89 7.42
C ASP A 70 -8.47 -6.18 7.05
N CYS A 71 -7.89 -6.24 5.85
CA CYS A 71 -7.20 -7.45 5.39
C CYS A 71 -5.90 -7.67 6.17
N PHE A 72 -5.16 -6.60 6.44
CA PHE A 72 -3.93 -6.69 7.22
C PHE A 72 -4.20 -7.20 8.64
N TYR A 73 -5.20 -6.64 9.34
CA TYR A 73 -5.58 -7.08 10.68
C TYR A 73 -6.10 -8.52 10.69
N LYS A 74 -6.89 -8.92 9.69
CA LYS A 74 -7.38 -10.30 9.56
C LYS A 74 -6.27 -11.32 9.30
N LEU A 75 -5.29 -10.98 8.47
CA LEU A 75 -4.22 -11.90 8.06
C LEU A 75 -3.07 -11.96 9.08
N TYR A 76 -2.65 -10.81 9.61
CA TYR A 76 -1.39 -10.68 10.36
C TYR A 76 -1.59 -10.34 11.84
N ASN A 77 -2.76 -9.83 12.24
CA ASN A 77 -3.07 -9.50 13.64
C ASN A 77 -4.00 -10.54 14.29
N GLY A 78 -4.21 -11.68 13.62
CA GLY A 78 -5.21 -12.70 13.94
C GLY A 78 -4.78 -13.73 14.98
N LEU A 79 -4.52 -13.32 16.23
CA LEU A 79 -4.98 -14.17 17.32
C LEU A 79 -6.34 -13.62 17.77
N GLN A 80 -7.39 -14.32 17.32
CA GLN A 80 -8.80 -14.25 17.74
C GLN A 80 -9.66 -13.13 17.11
N TYR A 81 -10.38 -13.47 16.03
CA TYR A 81 -11.72 -12.92 15.83
C TYR A 81 -12.72 -13.92 16.44
N CYS A 82 -12.87 -13.86 17.76
CA CYS A 82 -14.22 -13.96 18.29
C CYS A 82 -14.86 -12.60 17.95
N PRO A 83 -16.08 -12.53 17.43
CA PRO A 83 -16.76 -11.25 17.27
C PRO A 83 -16.97 -10.65 18.67
N ASP A 84 -16.02 -9.85 19.15
CA ASP A 84 -16.14 -9.12 20.41
C ASP A 84 -17.25 -8.08 20.23
N GLU A 85 -18.29 -8.19 21.06
CA GLU A 85 -19.47 -7.32 21.09
C GLU A 85 -19.14 -5.82 21.29
N HIS A 86 -17.87 -5.47 21.53
CA HIS A 86 -17.38 -4.11 21.69
C HIS A 86 -17.40 -3.24 20.42
N GLN A 87 -17.46 -3.83 19.21
CA GLN A 87 -17.59 -3.04 17.98
C GLN A 87 -18.99 -2.41 17.82
N LYS A 88 -20.01 -2.87 18.59
CA LYS A 88 -21.38 -2.30 18.52
C LYS A 88 -21.53 -0.91 19.16
N THR A 89 -20.56 -0.44 19.93
CA THR A 89 -20.72 0.81 20.70
C THR A 89 -20.28 2.06 19.93
N ILE A 90 -19.38 1.93 18.94
CA ILE A 90 -18.89 3.11 18.18
C ILE A 90 -19.90 3.59 17.14
N GLU A 91 -20.74 2.70 16.60
CA GLU A 91 -21.77 3.06 15.61
C GLU A 91 -23.06 3.64 16.23
N LYS A 92 -23.03 3.90 17.55
CA LYS A 92 -24.18 4.40 18.33
C LYS A 92 -23.96 5.78 18.94
N LEU A 93 -23.02 6.56 18.41
CA LEU A 93 -22.68 7.91 18.87
C LEU A 93 -22.63 8.98 17.76
N ILE A 94 -23.27 8.71 16.61
CA ILE A 94 -23.64 9.74 15.62
C ILE A 94 -25.15 9.91 15.55
#